data_AF-A0A4Y9IQB6-F1
#
_entry.id   AF-A0A4Y9IQB6-F1
#
_cell.length_a   1.000
_cell.length_b   1.000
_cell.length_c   1.000
_cell.angle_alpha   90.00
_cell.angle_beta   90.00
_cell.angle_gamma   90.00
#
_symmetry.space_group_name_H-M   'P 1'
#
loop_
_entity.id
_entity.type
_entity.pdbx_description
1 polymer ?
#
loop_
_entity_poly.entity_id
_entity_poly.type
_entity_poly.pdbx_seq_one_letter_code
_entity_poly.pdbx_strand_id
1 'polypeptide(L)'
;MTENDEKLLAEFEIRMRQLMYLCDMLKEENAQMKQELKQKETAIEALSLKLDALNAKYDNLKFAKSFSSADPEERMNAKKRLSKLVRDVDKCITMLKA
;
A
#
# COMPACT_ATOMS: atom_id res chain seq x y z
N MET A 1 62.17 7.41 -6.81
CA MET A 1 61.01 8.06 -7.44
C MET A 1 61.44 9.41 -7.93
N THR A 2 60.89 9.88 -9.05
CA THR A 2 61.08 11.27 -9.45
C THR A 2 60.07 12.15 -8.70
N GLU A 3 60.40 13.42 -8.46
CA GLU A 3 59.50 14.39 -7.79
C GLU A 3 58.13 14.52 -8.49
N ASN A 4 58.10 14.23 -9.80
CA ASN A 4 56.87 14.22 -10.59
C ASN A 4 55.97 13.02 -10.26
N ASP A 5 56.56 11.86 -10.00
CA ASP A 5 55.82 10.65 -9.61
C ASP A 5 55.15 10.84 -8.24
N GLU A 6 55.85 11.50 -7.29
CA GLU A 6 55.32 11.79 -5.95
C GLU A 6 54.13 12.77 -6.00
N LYS A 7 54.22 13.82 -6.83
CA LYS A 7 53.11 14.76 -7.04
C LYS A 7 51.89 14.08 -7.67
N LEU A 8 52.11 13.23 -8.67
CA LEU A 8 51.02 12.48 -9.32
C LEU A 8 50.35 11.53 -8.33
N LEU A 9 51.13 10.84 -7.49
CA LEU A 9 50.61 9.95 -6.45
C LEU A 9 49.75 10.72 -5.42
N ALA A 10 50.22 11.89 -4.98
CA ALA A 10 49.50 12.72 -4.03
C ALA A 10 48.17 13.24 -4.61
N GLU A 11 48.16 13.68 -5.87
CA GLU A 11 46.91 14.10 -6.53
C GLU A 11 45.93 12.92 -6.68
N PHE A 12 46.44 11.75 -7.08
CA PHE A 12 45.63 10.54 -7.17
C PHE A 12 45.01 10.15 -5.82
N GLU A 13 45.80 10.20 -4.74
CA GLU A 13 45.31 9.91 -3.39
C GLU A 13 44.17 10.85 -2.97
N ILE A 14 44.32 12.15 -3.25
CA ILE A 14 43.27 13.15 -2.95
C ILE A 14 42.01 12.83 -3.74
N ARG A 15 42.11 12.56 -5.05
CA ARG A 15 40.97 12.23 -5.90
C ARG A 15 40.30 10.93 -5.47
N MET A 16 41.07 9.93 -5.07
CA MET A 16 40.56 8.66 -4.54
C MET A 16 39.74 8.90 -3.26
N ARG A 17 40.27 9.68 -2.32
CA ARG A 17 39.58 10.02 -1.06
C ARG A 17 38.28 10.78 -1.34
N GLN A 18 38.29 11.72 -2.28
CA GLN A 18 37.08 12.44 -2.71
C GLN A 18 36.03 11.50 -3.31
N LEU A 19 36.45 10.57 -4.16
CA LEU A 19 35.55 9.58 -4.76
C LEU A 19 34.94 8.67 -3.69
N MET A 20 35.75 8.18 -2.74
CA MET A 20 35.27 7.36 -1.63
C MET A 20 34.22 8.10 -0.80
N TYR A 21 34.48 9.36 -0.45
CA TYR A 21 33.53 10.20 0.27
C TYR A 21 32.20 10.34 -0.49
N LEU A 22 32.25 10.62 -1.80
CA LEU A 22 31.05 10.73 -2.62
C LEU A 22 30.27 9.40 -2.66
N CYS A 23 30.98 8.28 -2.79
CA CYS A 23 30.35 6.96 -2.77
C CYS A 23 29.64 6.69 -1.45
N ASP A 24 30.24 7.05 -0.32
CA ASP A 24 29.64 6.82 0.99
C ASP A 24 28.42 7.73 1.23
N MET A 25 28.50 9.00 0.82
CA MET A 25 27.35 9.91 0.82
C MET A 25 26.18 9.36 -0.03
N LEU A 26 26.46 8.88 -1.24
CA LEU A 26 25.42 8.32 -2.12
C LEU A 26 24.81 7.03 -1.56
N LYS A 27 25.60 6.21 -0.86
CA LYS A 27 25.06 5.01 -0.18
C LYS A 27 24.13 5.39 0.95
N GLU A 28 24.50 6.38 1.76
CA GLU A 28 23.67 6.88 2.86
C GLU A 28 22.36 7.48 2.35
N GLU A 29 22.42 8.34 1.33
CA GLU A 29 21.24 8.95 0.72
C GLU A 29 20.31 7.89 0.12
N ASN A 30 20.86 6.88 -0.56
CA ASN A 30 20.09 5.77 -1.11
C ASN A 30 19.43 4.94 0.01
N ALA A 31 20.14 4.68 1.11
CA ALA A 31 19.57 3.97 2.26
C ALA A 31 18.41 4.77 2.88
N GLN A 32 18.57 6.08 3.03
CA GLN A 32 17.51 6.96 3.53
C GLN A 32 16.30 6.98 2.59
N MET A 33 16.51 7.16 1.28
CA MET A 33 15.43 7.12 0.29
C MET A 33 14.66 5.80 0.32
N LYS A 34 15.36 4.65 0.42
CA LYS A 34 14.73 3.33 0.53
C LYS A 34 13.89 3.20 1.81
N GLN A 35 14.37 3.75 2.93
CA GLN A 35 13.61 3.75 4.18
C GLN A 35 12.34 4.59 4.06
N GLU A 36 12.43 5.80 3.50
CA GLU A 36 11.28 6.67 3.27
C GLU A 36 10.27 6.05 2.32
N LEU A 37 10.74 5.40 1.25
CA LEU A 37 9.89 4.66 0.31
C LEU A 37 9.09 3.58 1.03
N LYS A 38 9.76 2.74 1.82
CA LYS A 38 9.12 1.66 2.57
C LYS A 38 8.07 2.19 3.57
N GLN A 39 8.36 3.31 4.23
CA GLN A 39 7.39 3.96 5.13
C GLN A 39 6.16 4.45 4.38
N LYS A 40 6.34 5.06 3.20
CA LYS A 40 5.23 5.51 2.36
C LYS A 40 4.40 4.35 1.83
N GLU A 41 5.04 3.27 1.38
CA GLU A 41 4.35 2.05 0.93
C GLU A 41 3.48 1.47 2.06
N THR A 42 4.03 1.34 3.27
CA THR A 42 3.29 0.86 4.44
C THR A 42 2.09 1.77 4.77
N ALA A 43 2.27 3.08 4.65
CA ALA A 43 1.18 4.04 4.88
C ALA A 43 0.09 3.93 3.81
N ILE A 44 0.46 3.72 2.54
CA ILE A 44 -0.47 3.50 1.44
C ILE A 44 -1.29 2.24 1.66
N GLU A 45 -0.65 1.13 2.03
CA GLU A 45 -1.35 -0.13 2.34
C GLU A 45 -2.35 0.06 3.49
N ALA A 46 -1.93 0.72 4.58
CA ALA A 46 -2.81 0.99 5.71
C ALA A 46 -4.00 1.89 5.33
N LEU A 47 -3.79 2.89 4.46
CA LEU A 47 -4.85 3.76 3.95
C LEU A 47 -5.80 3.00 3.02
N SER A 48 -5.28 2.12 2.15
CA SER A 48 -6.10 1.27 1.28
C SER A 48 -7.02 0.38 2.10
N LEU A 49 -6.50 -0.29 3.13
CA LEU A 49 -7.31 -1.12 4.03
C LEU A 49 -8.40 -0.33 4.74
N LYS A 50 -8.09 0.89 5.18
CA LYS A 50 -9.09 1.79 5.80
C LYS A 50 -10.15 2.22 4.80
N LEU A 51 -9.76 2.52 3.56
CA LEU A 51 -10.67 2.92 2.50
C LEU A 51 -11.62 1.77 2.14
N ASP A 52 -11.11 0.55 2.00
CA ASP A 52 -11.93 -0.65 1.75
C ASP A 52 -12.90 -0.92 2.89
N ALA A 53 -12.44 -0.82 4.14
CA ALA A 53 -13.29 -0.95 5.31
C ALA A 53 -14.39 0.12 5.37
N LEU A 54 -14.07 1.36 4.98
CA LEU A 54 -15.04 2.46 4.95
C LEU A 54 -16.06 2.28 3.81
N ASN A 55 -15.61 1.86 2.63
CA ASN A 55 -16.50 1.53 1.51
C ASN A 55 -17.48 0.43 1.89
N ALA A 56 -17.00 -0.66 2.52
CA ALA A 56 -17.87 -1.73 3.00
C ALA A 56 -18.91 -1.21 4.02
N LYS A 57 -18.50 -0.35 4.96
CA LYS A 57 -19.42 0.29 5.92
C LYS A 57 -20.45 1.16 5.22
N TYR A 58 -20.03 1.95 4.23
CA TYR A 58 -20.91 2.81 3.46
C TYR A 58 -21.93 2.01 2.65
N ASP A 59 -21.50 0.94 1.97
CA ASP A 59 -22.40 0.05 1.23
C ASP A 59 -23.41 -0.63 2.14
N ASN A 60 -22.97 -1.10 3.31
CA ASN A 60 -23.86 -1.66 4.33
C ASN A 60 -24.88 -0.64 4.82
N LEU A 61 -24.46 0.62 5.05
CA LEU A 61 -25.38 1.69 5.45
C LEU A 61 -26.37 2.03 4.35
N LYS A 62 -25.91 2.11 3.10
CA LYS A 62 -26.77 2.35 1.92
C LYS A 62 -27.78 1.23 1.76
N PHE A 63 -27.35 -0.02 1.95
CA PHE A 63 -28.23 -1.19 1.93
C PHE A 63 -29.24 -1.19 3.09
N ALA A 64 -28.83 -0.79 4.31
CA ALA A 64 -29.76 -0.65 5.43
C ALA A 64 -30.80 0.45 5.16
N LYS A 65 -30.37 1.59 4.60
CA LYS A 65 -31.24 2.72 4.27
C LYS A 65 -32.26 2.38 3.20
N SER A 66 -31.93 1.55 2.20
CA SER A 66 -32.89 1.17 1.16
C SER A 66 -34.08 0.36 1.69
N PHE A 67 -33.99 -0.26 2.88
CA PHE A 67 -35.16 -0.87 3.54
C PHE A 67 -36.09 0.15 4.18
N SER A 68 -35.55 1.29 4.65
CA SER A 68 -36.33 2.38 5.24
C SER A 68 -36.75 3.44 4.23
N SER A 69 -36.35 3.32 2.96
CA SER A 69 -36.67 4.28 1.91
C SER A 69 -38.18 4.36 1.67
N ALA A 70 -38.70 5.54 1.36
CA ALA A 70 -40.08 5.71 0.92
C ALA A 70 -40.29 5.16 -0.50
N ASP A 71 -39.21 4.97 -1.26
CA ASP A 71 -39.24 4.44 -2.62
C ASP A 71 -39.54 2.91 -2.61
N PRO A 72 -40.62 2.46 -3.29
CA PRO A 72 -40.94 1.04 -3.43
C PRO A 72 -39.91 0.23 -4.23
N GLU A 73 -39.25 0.84 -5.22
CA GLU A 73 -38.30 0.17 -6.11
C GLU A 73 -36.98 -0.13 -5.38
N GLU A 74 -36.48 0.84 -4.60
CA GLU A 74 -35.31 0.66 -3.74
C GLU A 74 -35.52 -0.46 -2.70
N ARG A 75 -36.71 -0.51 -2.09
CA ARG A 75 -37.08 -1.57 -1.13
C ARG A 75 -37.15 -2.94 -1.77
N MET A 76 -37.74 -3.04 -2.97
CA MET A 76 -37.80 -4.29 -3.72
C MET A 76 -36.40 -4.80 -4.09
N ASN A 77 -35.52 -3.91 -4.56
CA ASN A 77 -34.15 -4.23 -4.90
C ASN A 77 -33.33 -4.68 -3.66
N ALA A 78 -33.52 -4.03 -2.52
CA ALA A 78 -32.92 -4.43 -1.24
C ALA A 78 -33.35 -5.85 -0.82
N LYS A 79 -34.65 -6.13 -0.88
CA LYS A 79 -35.21 -7.45 -0.57
C LYS A 79 -34.67 -8.54 -1.51
N LYS A 80 -34.55 -8.26 -2.81
CA LYS A 80 -34.00 -9.21 -3.79
C LYS A 80 -32.53 -9.54 -3.52
N ARG A 81 -31.71 -8.54 -3.17
CA ARG A 81 -30.31 -8.75 -2.76
C ARG A 81 -30.22 -9.59 -1.48
N LEU A 82 -31.06 -9.31 -0.47
CA LEU A 82 -31.09 -10.09 0.77
C LEU A 82 -31.45 -11.57 0.51
N SER A 83 -32.50 -11.83 -0.27
CA SER A 83 -32.91 -13.19 -0.62
C SER A 83 -31.83 -13.97 -1.36
N LYS A 84 -31.03 -13.30 -2.19
CA LYS A 84 -29.86 -13.94 -2.84
C LYS A 84 -28.80 -14.31 -1.81
N LEU A 85 -28.47 -13.39 -0.90
CA LEU A 85 -27.47 -13.63 0.14
C LEU A 85 -27.85 -14.81 1.05
N VAL A 86 -29.11 -14.89 1.47
CA VAL A 86 -29.63 -16.03 2.27
C VAL A 86 -29.44 -17.36 1.52
N ARG A 87 -29.78 -17.41 0.22
CA ARG A 87 -29.59 -18.63 -0.59
C ARG A 87 -28.13 -19.02 -0.73
N ASP A 88 -27.23 -18.05 -0.86
CA ASP A 88 -25.79 -18.33 -0.98
C ASP A 88 -25.21 -18.83 0.35
N VAL A 89 -25.68 -18.30 1.49
CA VAL A 89 -25.36 -18.83 2.82
C VAL A 89 -25.89 -20.25 3.02
N ASP A 90 -27.14 -20.52 2.65
CA ASP A 90 -27.73 -21.88 2.73
C ASP A 90 -26.94 -22.91 1.92
N LYS A 91 -26.45 -22.53 0.72
CA LYS A 91 -25.57 -23.38 -0.09
C LYS A 91 -24.26 -23.69 0.63
N CYS A 92 -23.60 -22.67 1.20
CA CYS A 92 -22.37 -22.88 1.95
C CYS A 92 -22.57 -23.76 3.19
N ILE A 93 -23.67 -23.56 3.94
CA ILE A 93 -24.02 -24.40 5.09
C ILE A 93 -24.23 -25.86 4.65
N THR A 94 -24.87 -26.07 3.50
CA THR A 94 -25.10 -27.40 2.96
C THR A 94 -23.79 -28.09 2.56
N MET A 95 -22.86 -27.35 1.94
CA MET A 95 -21.53 -27.86 1.59
C MET A 95 -20.68 -28.20 2.82
N LEU A 96 -20.84 -27.49 3.94
CA LEU A 96 -20.11 -27.74 5.19
C LEU A 96 -20.67 -28.91 6.01
N LYS A 97 -21.93 -29.29 5.80
CA LYS A 97 -22.60 -30.42 6.47
C LYS A 97 -22.48 -31.73 5.71
N ALA A 98 -21.96 -31.69 4.48
CA ALA A 98 -21.62 -32.85 3.65
C ALA A 98 -20.18 -33.29 3.94
#